data_AF-A0A9P7A3I8-F1
#
_entry.id   AF-A0A9P7A3I8-F1
#
_cell.length_a   1.000
_cell.length_b   1.000
_cell.length_c   1.000
_cell.angle_alpha   90.00
_cell.angle_beta   90.00
_cell.angle_gamma   90.00
#
_symmetry.space_group_name_H-M   'P 1'
#
loop_
_entity.id
_entity.type
_entity.pdbx_description
1 polymer ?
#
loop_
_entity_poly.entity_id
_entity_poly.type
_entity_poly.pdbx_seq_one_letter_code
_entity_poly.pdbx_strand_id
1 'polypeptide(L)'
;MGATGSGKSTFINKASGSNLPVGRGLESCTSEVRTSRPFVVSGRVVTLIDTPGFDDTSRSDTDILTMIAAYLSKTYVIRLQYISSG
;
A
#
# COMPACT_ATOMS: atom_id res chain seq x y z
N MET A 1 7.45 3.42 2.73
CA MET A 1 7.57 2.62 3.96
C MET A 1 7.88 3.55 5.13
N GLY A 2 7.55 3.16 6.36
CA GLY A 2 7.80 3.96 7.56
C GLY A 2 7.17 3.32 8.80
N ALA A 3 7.56 3.78 9.99
CA ALA A 3 7.12 3.23 11.28
C ALA A 3 5.59 3.21 11.45
N THR A 4 5.10 2.35 12.33
CA THR A 4 3.68 2.33 12.72
C THR A 4 3.27 3.69 13.33
N GLY A 5 2.06 4.17 13.05
CA GLY A 5 1.60 5.48 13.52
C GLY A 5 2.15 6.70 12.76
N SER A 6 3.06 6.54 11.78
CA SER A 6 3.65 7.67 11.04
C SER A 6 2.70 8.40 10.08
N GLY A 7 1.43 8.02 10.01
CA GLY A 7 0.41 8.69 9.19
C GLY A 7 0.30 8.25 7.73
N LYS A 8 0.91 7.11 7.34
CA LYS A 8 0.90 6.58 5.95
C LYS A 8 -0.52 6.53 5.34
N SER A 9 -1.44 5.81 5.96
CA SER A 9 -2.82 5.65 5.48
C SER A 9 -3.58 6.99 5.43
N THR A 10 -3.30 7.89 6.38
CA THR A 10 -3.89 9.24 6.39
C THR A 10 -3.40 10.07 5.22
N PHE A 11 -2.09 10.04 4.95
CA PHE A 11 -1.50 10.72 3.80
C PHE A 11 -2.10 10.19 2.49
N ILE A 12 -2.18 8.87 2.33
CA ILE A 12 -2.75 8.24 1.13
C ILE A 12 -4.19 8.69 0.92
N ASN A 13 -5.05 8.62 1.94
CA ASN A 13 -6.42 9.08 1.85
C ASN A 13 -6.53 10.54 1.41
N LYS A 14 -5.68 11.40 1.99
CA LYS A 14 -5.67 12.83 1.68
C LYS A 14 -5.17 13.12 0.26
N ALA A 15 -4.15 12.41 -0.20
CA ALA A 15 -3.57 12.61 -1.53
C ALA A 15 -4.46 12.06 -2.65
N SER A 16 -5.09 10.91 -2.44
CA SER A 16 -5.85 10.21 -3.49
C SER A 16 -7.37 10.39 -3.41
N GLY A 17 -7.90 10.96 -2.32
CA GLY A 17 -9.34 10.94 -2.02
C GLY A 17 -9.89 9.54 -1.72
N SER A 18 -9.03 8.62 -1.26
CA SER A 18 -9.44 7.27 -0.88
C SER A 18 -9.98 7.25 0.55
N ASN A 19 -10.59 6.13 0.93
CA ASN A 19 -11.07 5.89 2.30
C ASN A 19 -10.50 4.57 2.85
N LEU A 20 -9.18 4.48 2.90
CA LEU A 20 -8.46 3.37 3.52
C LEU A 20 -8.61 3.42 5.04
N PRO A 21 -8.71 2.27 5.73
CA PRO A 21 -8.72 2.24 7.18
C PRO A 21 -7.48 2.89 7.78
N VAL A 22 -7.68 3.80 8.72
CA VAL A 22 -6.62 4.45 9.49
C VAL A 22 -6.70 3.95 10.92
N GLY A 23 -5.62 3.37 11.44
CA GLY A 23 -5.57 2.94 12.83
C GLY A 23 -5.57 4.11 13.81
N ARG A 24 -6.21 3.93 14.97
CA ARG A 24 -6.11 4.86 16.09
C ARG A 24 -5.03 4.33 17.05
N GLY A 25 -3.91 5.04 17.18
CA GLY A 25 -2.80 4.65 18.08
C GLY A 25 -1.69 3.85 17.39
N LEU A 26 -0.99 3.01 18.17
CA LEU A 26 0.14 2.19 17.72
C LEU A 26 -0.26 0.77 17.28
N GLU A 27 -1.53 0.38 17.44
CA GLU A 27 -2.00 -0.91 16.94
C GLU A 27 -2.13 -0.90 15.42
N SER A 28 -1.54 -1.90 14.79
CA SER A 28 -1.52 -2.06 13.34
C SER A 28 -2.92 -2.40 12.81
N CYS A 29 -3.64 -1.40 12.30
CA CYS A 29 -4.93 -1.61 11.62
C CYS A 29 -4.80 -2.08 10.15
N THR A 30 -3.57 -2.33 9.69
CA THR A 30 -3.29 -2.82 8.35
C THR A 30 -2.52 -4.13 8.44
N SER A 31 -3.25 -5.25 8.47
CA SER A 31 -2.68 -6.60 8.36
C SER A 31 -2.32 -6.99 6.93
N GLU A 32 -2.66 -6.15 5.94
CA GLU A 32 -2.56 -6.43 4.50
C GLU A 32 -2.08 -5.20 3.72
N VAL A 33 -1.44 -5.44 2.57
CA VAL A 33 -1.12 -4.40 1.57
C VAL A 33 -2.41 -3.96 0.88
N ARG A 34 -2.67 -2.65 0.86
CA ARG A 34 -3.87 -2.06 0.23
C ARG A 34 -3.48 -1.00 -0.80
N THR A 35 -4.37 -0.69 -1.71
CA THR A 35 -4.14 0.38 -2.70
C THR A 35 -5.18 1.47 -2.61
N SER A 36 -4.74 2.69 -2.90
CA SER A 36 -5.63 3.79 -3.17
C SER A 36 -6.45 3.54 -4.44
N ARG A 37 -7.54 4.29 -4.59
CA ARG A 37 -8.09 4.54 -5.92
C ARG A 37 -7.01 5.21 -6.79
N PRO A 38 -6.92 4.90 -8.09
CA PRO A 38 -6.06 5.65 -9.00
C PRO A 38 -6.48 7.12 -9.04
N PHE A 39 -5.51 8.02 -9.09
CA PHE A 39 -5.73 9.47 -9.18
C PHE A 39 -4.67 10.12 -10.06
N VAL A 40 -4.93 11.34 -10.52
CA VAL A 40 -4.04 12.03 -11.47
C VAL A 40 -3.11 13.00 -10.73
N VAL A 41 -1.81 12.87 -11.00
CA VAL A 41 -0.78 13.81 -10.55
C VAL A 41 0.01 14.24 -11.78
N SER A 42 -0.04 15.54 -12.11
CA SER A 42 0.68 16.12 -13.26
C SER A 42 0.48 15.35 -14.57
N GLY A 43 -0.78 14.98 -14.86
CA GLY A 43 -1.16 14.24 -16.07
C GLY A 43 -0.84 12.73 -16.05
N ARG A 44 -0.33 12.19 -14.93
CA ARG A 44 -0.03 10.76 -14.78
C ARG A 44 -1.01 10.10 -13.84
N VAL A 45 -1.49 8.91 -14.22
CA VAL A 45 -2.30 8.06 -13.33
C VAL A 45 -1.37 7.42 -12.31
N VAL A 46 -1.63 7.68 -11.04
CA VAL A 46 -0.86 7.20 -9.89
C VAL A 46 -1.78 6.38 -8.99
N THR A 47 -1.27 5.26 -8.52
CA THR A 47 -1.88 4.46 -7.46
C THR A 47 -0.88 4.39 -6.32
N LEU A 48 -1.31 4.78 -5.12
CA LEU A 48 -0.49 4.66 -3.91
C LEU A 48 -0.76 3.30 -3.25
N ILE A 49 0.32 2.70 -2.75
CA ILE A 49 0.27 1.43 -2.01
C ILE A 49 0.43 1.74 -0.52
N ASP A 50 -0.59 1.39 0.26
CA ASP A 50 -0.56 1.41 1.72
C ASP A 50 -0.03 0.08 2.23
N THR A 51 0.94 0.14 3.13
CA THR A 51 1.63 -1.03 3.68
C THR A 51 1.58 -0.97 5.20
N PRO A 52 1.68 -2.13 5.89
CA PRO A 52 1.93 -2.14 7.32
C PRO A 52 3.17 -1.30 7.68
N GLY A 53 3.24 -0.88 8.95
CA GLY A 53 4.45 -0.25 9.47
C GLY A 53 5.64 -1.18 9.34
N PHE A 54 6.81 -0.62 9.04
CA PHE A 54 8.04 -1.41 9.05
C PHE A 54 8.36 -1.85 10.49
N ASP A 55 8.24 -0.90 11.42
CA ASP A 55 8.38 -1.10 12.87
C ASP A 55 7.06 -1.60 13.50
N ASP A 56 6.55 -2.74 13.04
CA ASP A 56 5.33 -3.35 13.56
C ASP A 56 5.65 -4.23 14.78
N THR A 57 4.90 -4.06 15.87
CA THR A 57 5.08 -4.84 17.11
C THR A 57 4.82 -6.34 16.94
N SER A 58 4.16 -6.74 15.84
CA SER A 58 3.72 -8.12 15.61
C SER A 58 4.41 -8.82 14.43
N ARG A 59 5.22 -8.13 13.63
CA ARG A 59 5.82 -8.67 12.40
C ARG A 59 7.23 -8.15 12.19
N SER A 60 8.10 -8.98 11.60
CA SER A 60 9.46 -8.54 11.27
C SER A 60 9.50 -7.70 10.00
N ASP A 61 10.48 -6.81 9.88
CA ASP A 61 10.78 -6.07 8.65
C ASP A 61 10.86 -6.98 7.40
N THR A 62 11.44 -8.17 7.56
CA THR A 62 11.56 -9.17 6.50
C THR A 62 10.19 -9.67 6.02
N ASP A 63 9.23 -9.87 6.94
CA ASP A 63 7.85 -10.24 6.58
C ASP A 63 7.17 -9.11 5.82
N ILE A 64 7.38 -7.85 6.25
CA ILE A 64 6.85 -6.67 5.57
C ILE A 64 7.41 -6.57 4.15
N LEU A 65 8.71 -6.73 3.96
CA LEU A 65 9.35 -6.75 2.65
C LEU A 65 8.82 -7.88 1.76
N THR A 66 8.64 -9.07 2.32
CA THR A 66 8.10 -10.23 1.61
C THR A 66 6.69 -9.97 1.09
N MET A 67 5.83 -9.36 1.91
CA MET A 67 4.47 -8.98 1.49
C MET A 67 4.48 -7.96 0.35
N ILE A 68 5.37 -6.95 0.42
CA ILE A 68 5.49 -5.93 -0.62
C ILE A 68 5.99 -6.55 -1.92
N ALA A 69 7.02 -7.40 -1.86
CA ALA A 69 7.55 -8.11 -3.02
C ALA A 69 6.50 -9.02 -3.66
N ALA A 70 5.76 -9.79 -2.86
CA ALA A 70 4.67 -10.64 -3.34
C ALA A 70 3.56 -9.83 -4.02
N TYR A 71 3.17 -8.69 -3.45
CA TYR A 71 2.18 -7.80 -4.03
C TYR A 71 2.62 -7.23 -5.38
N LEU A 72 3.87 -6.73 -5.47
CA LEU A 72 4.42 -6.16 -6.70
C LEU A 72 4.56 -7.21 -7.79
N SER A 73 5.05 -8.41 -7.45
CA SER A 73 5.16 -9.54 -8.38
C SER A 73 3.80 -9.92 -8.97
N LYS A 74 2.78 -10.09 -8.13
CA LYS A 74 1.41 -10.40 -8.56
C LYS A 74 0.85 -9.33 -9.48
N THR A 75 1.01 -8.06 -9.11
CA THR A 75 0.49 -6.92 -9.88
C THR A 75 1.16 -6.81 -11.25
N TYR A 76 2.47 -7.07 -11.32
CA TYR A 76 3.22 -7.07 -12.57
C TYR A 76 2.78 -8.21 -13.50
N VAL A 77 2.62 -9.43 -12.98
CA VAL A 77 2.15 -10.58 -13.77
C VAL A 77 0.75 -10.35 -14.33
N ILE A 78 -0.18 -9.85 -13.51
CA ILE A 78 -1.55 -9.52 -13.96
C ILE A 78 -1.52 -8.49 -15.09
N ARG A 79 -0.67 -7.47 -14.97
CA ARG A 79 -0.52 -6.45 -16.01
C ARG A 79 -0.02 -7.05 -17.33
N LEU A 80 0.96 -7.95 -17.29
CA LEU A 80 1.46 -8.62 -18.48
C LEU A 80 0.39 -9.48 -19.15
N GLN A 81 -0.37 -10.27 -18.37
CA GLN A 81 -1.48 -11.08 -18.90
C GLN A 81 -2.56 -10.22 -19.58
N TYR A 82 -2.87 -9.06 -19.00
CA TYR A 82 -3.86 -8.14 -19.57
C TYR A 82 -3.38 -7.52 -20.90
N ILE A 83 -2.09 -7.20 -21.01
CA ILE A 83 -1.49 -6.68 -22.25
C ILE A 83 -1.42 -7.76 -23.33
N SER A 84 -1.15 -9.01 -22.97
CA SER A 84 -1.09 -10.13 -23.93
C SER A 84 -2.46 -10.62 -24.42
N SER A 85 -3.56 -10.15 -23.82
CA SER A 85 -4.93 -10.54 -24.17
C SER A 85 -5.68 -9.46 -24.95
N GLY A 86 -5.02 -8.34 -25.29
CA GLY A 86 -5.58 -7.19 -26.00
C GLY A 86 -5.02 -7.00 -27.39
#